data_AF-A0A8J7EN00-F1
#
_entry.id   AF-A0A8J7EN00-F1
#
_cell.length_a   1.000
_cell.length_b   1.000
_cell.length_c   1.000
_cell.angle_alpha   90.00
_cell.angle_beta   90.00
_cell.angle_gamma   90.00
#
_symmetry.space_group_name_H-M   'P 1'
#
loop_
_entity.id
_entity.type
_entity.pdbx_description
1 polymer ?
#
loop_
_entity_poly.entity_id
_entity_poly.type
_entity_poly.pdbx_seq_one_letter_code
_entity_poly.pdbx_strand_id
1 'polypeptide(L)'
;MMQPELLDVVELLVDLPEVELKAGDQGTILEVYDDRAYEVEFANSYGETHAMLALKPEQFVVVWQNATKSWVPLPERIAAVLQKLPEDRQHQVLMFARSLHETPA
;
A
#
# COMPACT_ATOMS: atom_id res chain seq x y z
N MET A 1 5.79 -9.85 7.13
CA MET A 1 4.82 -9.47 6.09
C MET A 1 4.94 -10.47 4.95
N MET A 2 3.86 -10.71 4.21
CA MET A 2 3.94 -11.43 2.94
C MET A 2 4.82 -10.66 1.97
N GLN A 3 5.64 -11.38 1.20
CA GLN A 3 6.40 -10.83 0.10
C GLN A 3 5.42 -10.50 -1.04
N PRO A 4 5.41 -9.26 -1.59
CA PRO A 4 4.58 -8.93 -2.74
C PRO A 4 4.91 -9.81 -3.95
N GLU A 5 3.89 -10.20 -4.70
CA GLU A 5 4.03 -11.08 -5.85
C GLU A 5 3.58 -10.40 -7.16
N LEU A 6 3.93 -11.04 -8.27
CA LEU A 6 3.47 -10.62 -9.60
C LEU A 6 1.94 -10.57 -9.64
N LEU A 7 1.42 -9.47 -10.19
CA LEU A 7 -0.01 -9.12 -10.30
C LEU A 7 -0.74 -8.79 -8.98
N ASP A 8 -0.03 -8.67 -7.86
CA ASP A 8 -0.64 -8.07 -6.66
C ASP A 8 -0.98 -6.60 -6.92
N VAL A 9 -2.07 -6.13 -6.31
CA VAL A 9 -2.40 -4.69 -6.30
C VAL A 9 -1.84 -4.08 -5.04
N VAL A 10 -1.10 -3.00 -5.22
CA VAL A 10 -0.48 -2.23 -4.15
C VAL A 10 -1.10 -0.84 -4.06
N GLU A 11 -0.99 -0.24 -2.89
CA GLU A 11 -1.42 1.13 -2.61
C GLU A 11 -0.23 1.94 -2.11
N LEU A 12 0.01 3.11 -2.71
CA LEU A 12 1.12 3.98 -2.36
C LEU A 12 0.98 4.56 -0.96
N LEU A 13 2.11 4.67 -0.25
CA LEU A 13 2.22 5.31 1.06
C LEU A 13 2.87 6.71 1.01
N VAL A 14 3.38 7.09 -0.16
CA VAL A 14 4.10 8.34 -0.38
C VAL A 14 3.57 9.02 -1.64
N ASP A 15 3.63 10.34 -1.67
CA ASP A 15 3.38 11.11 -2.88
C ASP A 15 4.60 11.02 -3.81
N LEU A 16 4.35 10.87 -5.11
CA LEU A 16 5.36 10.87 -6.18
C LEU A 16 4.96 11.92 -7.22
N PRO A 17 5.17 13.22 -6.92
CA PRO A 17 4.64 14.32 -7.70
C PRO A 17 5.22 14.39 -9.12
N GLU A 18 6.39 13.81 -9.37
CA GLU A 18 7.03 13.78 -10.70
C GLU A 18 6.24 13.00 -11.74
N VAL A 19 5.38 12.07 -11.28
CA VAL A 19 4.52 11.23 -12.11
C VAL A 19 3.04 11.38 -11.74
N GLU A 20 2.71 12.48 -11.03
CA GLU A 20 1.36 12.84 -10.59
C GLU A 20 0.65 11.77 -9.74
N LEU A 21 1.40 10.93 -9.03
CA LEU A 21 0.86 9.93 -8.11
C LEU A 21 0.85 10.43 -6.67
N LYS A 22 -0.14 9.99 -5.90
CA LYS A 22 -0.33 10.34 -4.49
C LYS A 22 -0.43 9.10 -3.61
N ALA A 23 -0.17 9.28 -2.31
CA ALA A 23 -0.46 8.27 -1.33
C ALA A 23 -1.95 7.88 -1.41
N GLY A 24 -2.23 6.57 -1.45
CA GLY A 24 -3.56 6.02 -1.69
C GLY A 24 -3.83 5.60 -3.15
N ASP A 25 -3.02 6.02 -4.11
CA ASP A 25 -3.16 5.53 -5.49
C ASP A 25 -2.80 4.05 -5.57
N GLN A 26 -3.57 3.31 -6.37
CA GLN A 26 -3.43 1.87 -6.53
C GLN A 26 -2.78 1.52 -7.87
N GLY A 27 -1.84 0.58 -7.81
CA GLY A 27 -1.12 0.07 -8.98
C GLY A 27 -0.94 -1.44 -8.91
N THR A 28 -0.58 -2.05 -10.03
CA THR A 28 -0.38 -3.51 -10.15
C THR A 28 1.09 -3.83 -10.35
N ILE A 29 1.62 -4.82 -9.62
CA ILE A 29 2.98 -5.30 -9.82
C ILE A 29 3.08 -6.05 -11.15
N LEU A 30 3.95 -5.58 -12.05
CA LEU A 30 4.21 -6.20 -13.35
C LEU A 30 5.55 -6.93 -13.44
N GLU A 31 6.50 -6.62 -12.55
CA GLU A 31 7.81 -7.27 -12.50
C GLU A 31 8.37 -7.22 -11.07
N VAL A 32 9.13 -8.24 -10.69
CA VAL A 32 9.78 -8.34 -9.39
C VAL A 32 11.30 -8.27 -9.58
N TYR A 33 11.90 -7.13 -9.28
CA TYR A 33 13.36 -6.93 -9.38
C TYR A 33 14.05 -7.40 -8.10
N ASP A 34 14.20 -8.72 -7.98
CA ASP A 34 14.63 -9.40 -6.75
C ASP A 34 13.77 -8.96 -5.55
N ASP A 35 14.29 -9.07 -4.33
CA ASP A 35 13.62 -8.59 -3.11
C ASP A 35 13.79 -7.07 -2.87
N ARG A 36 14.26 -6.32 -3.87
CA ARG A 36 14.70 -4.92 -3.71
C ARG A 36 13.72 -3.89 -4.26
N ALA A 37 13.03 -4.22 -5.35
CA ALA A 37 12.10 -3.32 -6.00
C ALA A 37 11.05 -4.09 -6.83
N TYR A 38 9.95 -3.41 -7.13
CA TYR A 38 8.83 -3.95 -7.89
C TYR A 38 8.47 -2.93 -8.97
N GLU A 39 8.38 -3.35 -10.24
CA GLU A 39 7.81 -2.50 -11.28
C GLU A 39 6.30 -2.47 -11.09
N VAL A 40 5.75 -1.27 -10.88
CA VAL A 40 4.31 -1.09 -10.63
C VAL A 40 3.71 -0.22 -11.71
N GLU A 41 2.65 -0.72 -12.34
CA GLU A 41 1.83 0.00 -13.29
C GLU A 41 0.65 0.66 -12.60
N PHE A 42 0.43 1.94 -12.90
CA PHE A 42 -0.75 2.71 -12.49
C PHE A 42 -1.56 3.02 -13.75
N ALA A 43 -2.76 2.47 -13.81
CA ALA A 43 -3.70 2.69 -14.90
C ALA A 43 -4.87 3.57 -14.48
N ASN A 44 -5.38 4.37 -15.41
CA ASN A 44 -6.59 5.15 -15.18
C ASN A 44 -7.85 4.27 -15.21
N SER A 45 -9.03 4.86 -14.99
CA SER A 45 -10.31 4.14 -15.00
C SER A 45 -10.69 3.52 -16.35
N TYR A 46 -10.01 3.90 -17.43
CA TYR A 46 -10.20 3.33 -18.77
C TYR A 46 -9.23 2.17 -19.06
N GLY A 47 -8.34 1.84 -18.12
CA GLY A 47 -7.31 0.80 -18.27
C GLY A 47 -6.08 1.26 -19.03
N GLU A 48 -5.90 2.58 -19.22
CA GLU A 48 -4.72 3.12 -19.88
C GLU A 48 -3.62 3.36 -18.84
N THR A 49 -2.42 2.87 -19.10
CA THR A 49 -1.24 3.14 -18.28
C THR A 49 -0.96 4.65 -18.26
N HIS A 50 -0.97 5.23 -17.06
CA HIS A 50 -0.58 6.63 -16.86
C HIS A 50 0.84 6.74 -16.29
N ALA A 51 1.23 5.83 -15.39
CA ALA A 51 2.58 5.78 -14.84
C ALA A 51 3.05 4.34 -14.67
N MET A 52 4.35 4.11 -14.81
CA MET A 52 4.99 2.83 -14.56
C MET A 52 6.39 3.08 -14.04
N LEU A 53 6.71 2.53 -12.87
CA LEU A 53 7.95 2.83 -12.16
C LEU A 53 8.31 1.76 -11.15
N ALA A 54 9.61 1.61 -10.92
CA ALA A 54 10.17 0.75 -9.89
C ALA A 54 9.98 1.37 -8.50
N LEU A 55 9.26 0.67 -7.62
CA LEU A 55 9.00 1.06 -6.23
C LEU A 55 9.73 0.14 -5.26
N LYS A 56 10.25 0.71 -4.18
CA LYS A 56 10.77 -0.06 -3.04
C LYS A 56 9.63 -0.58 -2.16
N PRO A 57 9.81 -1.72 -1.46
CA PRO A 57 8.80 -2.26 -0.56
C PRO A 57 8.25 -1.25 0.45
N GLU A 58 9.06 -0.29 0.91
CA GLU A 58 8.68 0.70 1.92
C GLU A 58 7.67 1.74 1.39
N GLN A 59 7.56 1.90 0.06
CA GLN A 59 6.74 2.93 -0.57
C GLN A 59 5.27 2.52 -0.74
N PHE A 60 4.92 1.26 -0.49
CA PHE A 60 3.57 0.73 -0.71
C PHE A 60 3.18 -0.36 0.29
N VAL A 61 1.91 -0.74 0.26
CA VAL A 61 1.36 -1.96 0.89
C VAL A 61 0.53 -2.74 -0.12
N VAL A 62 0.50 -4.07 -0.01
CA VAL A 62 -0.42 -4.90 -0.82
C VAL A 62 -1.83 -4.75 -0.28
N VAL A 63 -2.80 -4.51 -1.17
CA VAL A 63 -4.22 -4.36 -0.84
C VAL A 63 -5.09 -5.44 -1.48
N TRP A 64 -4.64 -6.06 -2.56
CA TRP A 64 -5.27 -7.23 -3.17
C TRP A 64 -4.21 -8.23 -3.58
N GLN A 65 -4.47 -9.51 -3.32
CA GLN A 65 -3.54 -10.60 -3.54
C GLN A 65 -3.93 -11.43 -4.75
N ASN A 66 -2.99 -11.61 -5.66
CA ASN A 66 -3.14 -12.44 -6.85
C ASN A 66 -3.25 -13.93 -6.51
N ALA A 67 -2.46 -14.40 -5.54
CA ALA A 67 -2.43 -15.79 -5.12
C ALA A 67 -3.79 -16.29 -4.60
N THR A 68 -4.48 -15.46 -3.80
CA THR A 68 -5.77 -15.80 -3.18
C THR A 68 -6.96 -15.25 -3.93
N LYS A 69 -6.73 -14.37 -4.91
CA LYS A 69 -7.77 -13.62 -5.64
C LYS A 69 -8.68 -12.81 -4.73
N SER A 70 -8.15 -12.29 -3.63
CA SER A 70 -8.93 -11.59 -2.61
C SER A 70 -8.29 -10.29 -2.16
N TRP A 71 -9.13 -9.36 -1.71
CA TRP A 71 -8.67 -8.19 -0.96
C TRP A 71 -8.02 -8.61 0.36
N VAL A 72 -6.92 -7.96 0.72
CA VAL A 72 -6.31 -8.08 2.04
C VAL A 72 -7.31 -7.54 3.07
N PRO A 73 -7.65 -8.31 4.12
CA PRO A 73 -8.57 -7.86 5.15
C PRO A 73 -8.16 -6.51 5.76
N LEU A 74 -9.14 -5.65 6.06
CA LEU A 74 -8.87 -4.31 6.57
C LEU A 74 -7.92 -4.27 7.79
N PRO A 75 -8.05 -5.15 8.81
CA PRO A 75 -7.12 -5.16 9.93
C PRO A 75 -5.66 -5.43 9.51
N GLU A 76 -5.45 -6.26 8.49
CA GLU A 76 -4.13 -6.59 7.96
C GLU A 76 -3.56 -5.42 7.16
N ARG A 77 -4.39 -4.74 6.35
CA ARG A 77 -4.00 -3.49 5.67
C ARG A 77 -3.57 -2.42 6.67
N ILE A 78 -4.36 -2.21 7.72
CA ILE A 78 -4.02 -1.26 8.80
C ILE A 78 -2.71 -1.66 9.46
N ALA A 79 -2.53 -2.95 9.79
CA ALA A 79 -1.29 -3.44 10.40
C ALA A 79 -0.07 -3.24 9.48
N ALA A 80 -0.22 -3.44 8.18
CA ALA A 80 0.85 -3.25 7.20
C ALA A 80 1.32 -1.79 7.12
N VAL A 81 0.37 -0.84 7.13
CA VAL A 81 0.69 0.60 7.18
C VAL A 81 1.36 0.95 8.50
N LEU A 82 0.80 0.49 9.63
CA LEU A 82 1.34 0.75 10.97
C LEU A 82 2.78 0.30 11.13
N GLN A 83 3.11 -0.90 10.66
CA GLN A 83 4.47 -1.46 10.76
C GLN A 83 5.55 -0.66 10.02
N LYS A 84 5.16 0.17 9.04
CA LYS A 84 6.07 1.05 8.28
C LYS A 84 6.21 2.44 8.89
N LEU A 85 5.38 2.79 9.86
CA LEU A 85 5.47 4.07 10.56
C LEU A 85 6.56 4.02 11.64
N PRO A 86 7.23 5.16 11.91
CA PRO A 86 8.03 5.35 13.12
C PRO A 86 7.25 5.04 14.40
N GLU A 87 7.94 4.58 15.45
CA GLU A 87 7.32 4.15 16.73
C GLU A 87 6.46 5.25 17.38
N ASP A 88 6.91 6.50 17.35
CA ASP A 88 6.15 7.65 17.87
C ASP A 88 4.81 7.83 17.14
N ARG A 89 4.78 7.61 15.83
CA ARG A 89 3.54 7.63 15.03
C ARG A 89 2.67 6.40 15.27
N GLN A 90 3.26 5.23 15.47
CA GLN A 90 2.49 4.04 15.87
C GLN A 90 1.75 4.28 17.20
N HIS A 91 2.42 4.89 18.17
CA HIS A 91 1.79 5.31 19.43
C HIS A 91 0.64 6.29 19.22
N GLN A 92 0.80 7.29 18.32
CA GLN A 92 -0.27 8.23 18.00
C GLN A 92 -1.50 7.52 17.42
N VAL A 93 -1.31 6.57 16.49
CA VAL A 93 -2.43 5.80 15.93
C VAL A 93 -3.10 4.94 17.00
N LEU A 94 -2.34 4.31 17.90
CA LEU A 94 -2.90 3.54 19.01
C LEU A 94 -3.73 4.42 19.95
N MET A 95 -3.27 5.64 20.27
CA MET A 95 -4.03 6.58 21.09
C MET A 95 -5.33 7.00 20.40
N PHE A 96 -5.27 7.31 19.10
CA PHE A 96 -6.45 7.64 18.31
C PHE A 96 -7.46 6.48 18.31
N ALA A 97 -7.02 5.25 18.05
CA ALA A 97 -7.89 4.08 18.07
C ALA A 97 -8.57 3.88 19.44
N ARG A 98 -7.86 4.13 20.55
CA ARG A 98 -8.44 4.09 21.91
C ARG A 98 -9.52 5.16 22.10
N SER A 99 -9.29 6.39 21.63
CA SER A 99 -10.28 7.47 21.77
C SER A 99 -11.61 7.17 21.07
N LEU A 100 -11.61 6.36 20.01
CA LEU A 100 -12.84 5.93 19.32
C LEU A 100 -13.71 5.03 20.20
N HIS A 101 -13.14 4.33 21.19
CA HIS A 101 -13.90 3.54 22.16
C HIS A 101 -14.43 4.38 23.33
N GLU A 102 -13.83 5.54 23.59
CA GLU A 102 -14.15 6.42 24.73
C GLU A 102 -15.26 7.43 24.42
N THR A 103 -15.64 7.58 23.15
CA THR A 103 -16.71 8.48 22.72
C THR A 103 -18.06 7.77 22.86
N PRO A 104 -19.01 8.25 23.70
CA PRO A 104 -20.37 7.71 23.70
C PRO A 104 -21.03 7.99 22.35
N ALA A 105 -21.83 7.03 21.87
CA ALA A 105 -22.70 7.19 20.70
C ALA A 105 -23.67 8.37 20.86
#